data_AF-A0A1G8D2I7-F1
#
_entry.id   AF-A0A1G8D2I7-F1
#
_cell.length_a   1.000
_cell.length_b   1.000
_cell.length_c   1.000
_cell.angle_alpha   90.00
_cell.angle_beta   90.00
_cell.angle_gamma   90.00
#
_symmetry.space_group_name_H-M   'P 1'
#
loop_
_entity.id
_entity.type
_entity.pdbx_description
1 polymer ?
#
loop_
_entity_poly.entity_id
_entity_poly.type
_entity_poly.pdbx_seq_one_letter_code
_entity_poly.pdbx_strand_id
1 'polypeptide(L)'
;MRTPKLLATVLAVAAAVGALAGCSAISSGTITDKHYRAAYQSSYWTTHCMSYDSEHNCTMSIPVERKQHHPDRWTFDLRAGDKDGWVEVSQATYDMYKIGDYYGDSAGGGRF
;
A
#
# COMPACT_ATOMS: atom_id res chain seq x y z
N MET A 1 -5.19 -13.31 48.44
CA MET A 1 -4.31 -12.32 47.79
C MET A 1 -3.70 -12.94 46.55
N ARG A 2 -3.87 -12.25 45.41
CA ARG A 2 -3.06 -12.31 44.16
C ARG A 2 -3.22 -13.51 43.20
N THR A 3 -4.30 -13.50 42.40
CA THR A 3 -4.15 -13.54 40.93
C THR A 3 -3.30 -12.33 40.50
N PRO A 4 -2.42 -12.34 39.47
CA PRO A 4 -2.69 -12.86 38.13
C PRO A 4 -1.42 -13.25 37.31
N LYS A 5 -1.19 -14.52 36.98
CA LYS A 5 -0.10 -14.89 36.03
C LYS A 5 -0.56 -15.30 34.63
N LEU A 6 -1.87 -15.48 34.44
CA LEU A 6 -2.44 -15.98 33.17
C LEU A 6 -2.96 -14.88 32.24
N LEU A 7 -2.96 -13.61 32.68
CA LEU A 7 -3.42 -12.48 31.87
C LEU A 7 -2.34 -11.92 30.93
N ALA A 8 -1.07 -12.26 31.14
CA ALA A 8 0.03 -11.67 30.37
C ALA A 8 0.22 -12.30 28.98
N THR A 9 -0.23 -13.54 28.78
CA THR A 9 0.05 -14.29 27.54
C THR A 9 -0.99 -14.01 26.43
N VAL A 10 -2.19 -13.56 26.78
CA VAL A 10 -3.27 -13.32 25.81
C VAL A 10 -3.08 -12.00 25.05
N LEU A 11 -2.40 -11.01 25.63
CA LEU A 11 -2.20 -9.70 24.98
C LEU A 11 -1.10 -9.69 23.89
N ALA A 12 -0.20 -10.68 23.86
CA ALA A 12 0.93 -10.67 22.93
C ALA A 12 0.57 -11.14 21.51
N VAL A 13 -0.57 -11.82 21.33
CA VAL A 13 -0.98 -12.39 20.02
C VAL A 13 -1.79 -11.38 19.18
N ALA A 14 -2.42 -10.38 19.81
CA ALA A 14 -3.24 -9.39 19.11
C ALA A 14 -2.42 -8.39 18.25
N ALA A 15 -1.12 -8.26 18.49
CA ALA A 15 -0.26 -7.31 17.75
C ALA A 15 0.29 -7.87 16.42
N ALA A 16 0.14 -9.17 16.14
CA ALA A 16 0.75 -9.81 14.97
C ALA A 16 -0.11 -9.79 13.69
N VAL A 17 -1.37 -9.31 13.74
CA VAL A 17 -2.29 -9.32 12.58
C VAL A 17 -2.12 -8.09 11.67
N GLY A 18 -1.37 -7.07 12.10
CA GLY A 18 -1.19 -5.82 11.33
C GLY A 18 -0.18 -5.86 10.17
N ALA A 19 0.48 -7.00 9.93
CA ALA A 19 1.61 -7.09 8.99
C ALA A 19 1.25 -7.65 7.60
N LEU A 20 -0.03 -7.65 7.19
CA LEU A 20 -0.46 -7.95 5.82
C LEU A 20 -0.56 -6.67 5.00
N ALA A 21 0.59 -6.04 4.73
CA ALA A 21 0.67 -5.13 3.60
C ALA A 21 0.52 -5.95 2.31
N GLY A 22 -0.53 -5.71 1.52
CA GLY A 22 -0.46 -6.02 0.09
C GLY A 22 -1.73 -6.37 -0.69
N CYS A 23 -2.88 -6.65 -0.05
CA CYS A 23 -4.14 -6.86 -0.77
C CYS A 23 -5.25 -6.10 -0.05
N SER A 24 -5.83 -5.07 -0.67
CA SER A 24 -7.09 -4.54 -0.14
C SER A 24 -8.14 -5.64 -0.22
N ALA A 25 -8.84 -5.91 0.88
CA ALA A 25 -9.81 -7.01 0.94
C ALA A 25 -11.06 -6.75 0.09
N ILE A 26 -11.25 -5.49 -0.33
CA ILE A 26 -12.36 -5.00 -1.14
C ILE A 26 -11.89 -3.91 -2.12
N SER A 27 -12.51 -3.88 -3.30
CA SER A 27 -12.34 -2.84 -4.33
C SER A 27 -13.59 -1.95 -4.47
N SER A 28 -14.63 -2.22 -3.70
CA SER A 28 -15.88 -1.47 -3.65
C SER A 28 -16.42 -1.39 -2.21
N GLY A 29 -17.10 -0.31 -1.87
CA GLY A 29 -17.61 -0.03 -0.54
C GLY A 29 -17.96 1.44 -0.33
N THR A 30 -18.45 1.77 0.86
CA THR A 30 -18.62 3.16 1.29
C THR A 30 -17.26 3.79 1.54
N ILE A 31 -17.02 4.97 0.97
CA ILE A 31 -15.81 5.74 1.17
C ILE A 31 -15.79 6.26 2.61
N THR A 32 -14.85 5.79 3.41
CA THR A 32 -14.67 6.23 4.80
C THR A 32 -13.64 7.34 4.93
N ASP A 33 -12.66 7.38 4.04
CA ASP A 33 -11.64 8.41 4.01
C ASP A 33 -11.05 8.58 2.61
N LYS A 34 -10.31 9.68 2.41
CA LYS A 34 -9.72 10.06 1.14
C LYS A 34 -8.28 10.55 1.36
N HIS A 35 -7.33 9.94 0.66
CA HIS A 35 -5.91 10.27 0.77
C HIS A 35 -5.34 10.80 -0.55
N TYR A 36 -4.61 11.91 -0.48
CA TYR A 36 -3.77 12.40 -1.57
C TYR A 36 -2.31 12.28 -1.18
N ARG A 37 -1.49 11.73 -2.08
CA ARG A 37 -0.03 11.71 -1.95
C ARG A 37 0.57 12.39 -3.16
N ALA A 38 1.26 13.50 -2.90
CA ALA A 38 1.96 14.24 -3.94
C ALA A 38 3.10 13.42 -4.56
N ALA A 39 3.33 13.63 -5.85
CA ALA A 39 4.46 13.07 -6.56
C ALA A 39 5.77 13.44 -5.87
N TYR A 40 6.68 12.48 -5.79
CA TYR A 40 8.00 12.70 -5.21
C TYR A 40 9.08 11.89 -5.94
N GLN A 41 10.32 12.26 -5.69
CA GLN A 41 11.49 11.50 -6.13
C GLN A 41 12.15 10.87 -4.92
N SER A 42 12.49 9.60 -5.02
CA SER A 42 13.35 8.92 -4.05
C SER A 42 14.61 8.45 -4.76
N SER A 43 15.74 8.47 -4.07
CA SER A 43 16.93 7.76 -4.52
C SER A 43 17.27 6.60 -3.61
N TYR A 44 17.83 5.55 -4.21
CA TYR A 44 18.36 4.40 -3.50
C TYR A 44 19.67 3.96 -4.15
N TRP A 45 20.57 3.40 -3.36
CA TRP A 45 21.84 2.90 -3.84
C TRP A 45 21.71 1.41 -4.18
N THR A 46 22.24 1.04 -5.33
CA THR A 46 22.38 -0.37 -5.74
C THR A 46 23.78 -0.62 -6.23
N THR A 47 24.21 -1.88 -6.21
CA THR A 47 25.53 -2.28 -6.66
C THR A 47 25.43 -2.70 -8.12
N HIS A 48 26.21 -2.05 -9.00
CA HIS A 48 26.34 -2.45 -10.39
C HIS A 48 27.68 -3.15 -10.61
N CYS A 49 27.64 -4.29 -11.30
CA CYS A 49 28.84 -5.02 -11.65
C CYS A 49 29.50 -4.41 -12.89
N MET A 50 30.79 -4.10 -12.79
CA MET A 50 31.57 -3.47 -13.86
C MET A 50 32.44 -4.46 -14.65
N SER A 51 32.75 -5.61 -14.05
CA SER A 51 33.61 -6.62 -14.65
C SER A 51 33.23 -8.01 -14.16
N TYR A 52 33.34 -8.98 -15.06
CA TYR A 52 33.07 -10.38 -14.81
C TYR A 52 34.32 -11.20 -15.12
N ASP A 53 34.56 -12.25 -14.35
CA ASP A 53 35.57 -13.26 -14.71
C ASP A 53 35.05 -14.21 -15.81
N SER A 54 35.88 -15.19 -16.18
CA SER A 54 35.55 -16.21 -17.18
C SER A 54 34.38 -17.12 -16.76
N GLU A 55 34.02 -17.15 -15.48
CA GLU A 55 32.92 -17.93 -14.92
C GLU A 55 31.66 -17.06 -14.70
N HIS A 56 31.67 -15.82 -15.19
CA HIS A 56 30.62 -14.81 -15.00
C HIS A 56 30.39 -14.39 -13.54
N ASN A 57 31.36 -14.56 -12.66
CA ASN A 57 31.31 -13.96 -11.33
C ASN A 57 31.69 -12.49 -11.40
N CYS A 58 30.97 -11.65 -10.66
CA CYS A 58 31.29 -10.24 -10.57
C CYS A 58 32.61 -10.02 -9.82
N THR A 59 33.61 -9.44 -10.48
CA THR A 59 34.94 -9.20 -9.88
C THR A 59 35.13 -7.76 -9.41
N MET A 60 34.38 -6.82 -9.98
CA MET A 60 34.42 -5.41 -9.58
C MET A 60 33.01 -4.85 -9.60
N SER A 61 32.64 -4.18 -8.51
CA SER A 61 31.34 -3.53 -8.39
C SER A 61 31.45 -2.12 -7.87
N ILE A 62 30.54 -1.25 -8.31
CA ILE A 62 30.47 0.14 -7.88
C ILE A 62 29.07 0.45 -7.34
N PRO A 63 28.96 1.33 -6.33
CA PRO A 63 27.68 1.86 -5.91
C PRO A 63 27.14 2.80 -7.00
N VAL A 64 25.87 2.61 -7.36
CA VAL A 64 25.17 3.45 -8.33
C VAL A 64 23.91 3.98 -7.67
N GLU A 65 23.75 5.30 -7.69
CA GLU A 65 22.51 5.94 -7.25
C GLU A 65 21.44 5.72 -8.33
N ARG A 66 20.30 5.16 -7.92
CA ARG A 66 19.11 5.00 -8.76
C ARG A 66 18.06 5.97 -8.28
N LYS A 67 17.52 6.75 -9.21
CA LYS A 67 16.38 7.63 -8.96
C LYS A 67 15.11 6.90 -9.34
N GLN A 68 14.12 6.93 -8.46
CA GLN A 68 12.78 6.42 -8.70
C GLN A 68 11.80 7.59 -8.58
N HIS A 69 10.99 7.76 -9.61
CA HIS A 69 9.89 8.70 -9.60
C HIS A 69 8.61 8.00 -9.13
N HIS A 70 7.93 8.61 -8.17
CA HIS A 70 6.62 8.18 -7.70
C HIS A 70 5.60 9.23 -8.15
N PRO A 71 4.62 8.87 -8.99
CA PRO A 71 3.59 9.81 -9.44
C PRO A 71 2.64 10.17 -8.29
N ASP A 72 1.83 11.20 -8.53
CA ASP A 72 0.70 11.53 -7.65
C ASP A 72 -0.23 10.32 -7.50
N ARG A 73 -0.80 10.16 -6.30
CA ARG A 73 -1.78 9.10 -6.00
C ARG A 73 -2.97 9.66 -5.24
N TRP A 74 -4.15 9.24 -5.65
CA TRP A 74 -5.42 9.51 -4.99
C TRP A 74 -6.03 8.18 -4.57
N THR A 75 -6.38 8.06 -3.31
CA THR A 75 -6.83 6.79 -2.72
C THR A 75 -8.11 6.99 -1.94
N PHE A 76 -9.04 6.06 -2.08
CA PHE A 76 -10.19 5.93 -1.18
C PHE A 76 -9.95 4.80 -0.20
N ASP A 77 -10.27 5.05 1.06
CA ASP A 77 -10.48 3.98 2.03
C ASP A 77 -11.95 3.58 1.99
N LEU A 78 -12.21 2.27 1.93
CA LEU A 78 -13.51 1.68 1.70
C LEU A 78 -13.92 0.80 2.88
N ARG A 79 -15.21 0.81 3.20
CA ARG A 79 -15.88 -0.10 4.14
C ARG A 79 -17.05 -0.80 3.46
N ALA A 80 -17.12 -2.13 3.58
CA ALA A 80 -18.27 -2.92 3.13
C ALA A 80 -18.61 -3.99 4.18
N GLY A 81 -19.58 -3.71 5.04
CA GLY A 81 -19.85 -4.53 6.23
C GLY A 81 -18.64 -4.52 7.16
N ASP A 82 -18.14 -5.70 7.53
CA ASP A 82 -16.97 -5.89 8.39
C ASP A 82 -15.63 -5.90 7.63
N LYS A 83 -15.64 -5.56 6.33
CA LYS A 83 -14.43 -5.51 5.51
C LYS A 83 -13.98 -4.07 5.27
N ASP A 84 -12.68 -3.86 5.42
CA ASP A 84 -11.99 -2.62 5.04
C ASP A 84 -11.07 -2.88 3.85
N GLY A 85 -10.84 -1.84 3.05
CA GLY A 85 -9.91 -1.88 1.93
C GLY A 85 -9.59 -0.49 1.44
N TRP A 86 -8.79 -0.42 0.39
CA TRP A 86 -8.48 0.83 -0.28
C TRP A 86 -8.33 0.61 -1.78
N VAL A 87 -8.52 1.69 -2.54
CA VAL A 87 -8.39 1.69 -4.00
C VAL A 87 -7.76 2.98 -4.46
N GLU A 88 -6.82 2.87 -5.40
CA GLU A 88 -6.27 4.03 -6.10
C GLU A 88 -7.21 4.42 -7.25
N VAL A 89 -7.48 5.72 -7.37
CA VAL A 89 -8.41 6.27 -8.37
C VAL A 89 -7.76 7.44 -9.10
N SER A 90 -8.36 7.83 -10.22
CA SER A 90 -7.97 9.08 -10.89
C SER A 90 -8.31 10.30 -10.03
N GLN A 91 -7.61 11.41 -10.24
CA GLN A 91 -7.94 12.69 -9.61
C GLN A 91 -9.41 13.08 -9.88
N ALA A 92 -9.90 12.92 -11.11
CA ALA A 92 -11.27 13.27 -11.47
C ALA A 92 -12.30 12.45 -10.67
N THR A 93 -12.06 11.15 -10.52
CA THR A 93 -12.89 10.28 -9.68
C THR A 93 -12.79 10.71 -8.22
N TYR A 94 -11.59 11.02 -7.73
CA TYR A 94 -11.37 11.51 -6.38
C TYR A 94 -12.17 12.76 -6.09
N ASP A 95 -12.16 13.75 -6.99
CA ASP A 95 -12.86 15.01 -6.80
C ASP A 95 -14.39 14.88 -6.90
N MET A 96 -14.87 13.91 -7.70
CA MET A 96 -16.30 13.64 -7.89
C MET A 96 -16.96 13.01 -6.67
N TYR A 97 -16.27 12.10 -5.98
CA TYR A 97 -16.81 11.37 -4.83
C TYR A 97 -16.53 12.06 -3.49
N LYS A 98 -17.46 11.93 -2.55
CA LYS A 98 -17.35 12.43 -1.17
C LYS A 98 -17.20 11.27 -0.19
N ILE A 99 -16.66 11.58 0.98
CA ILE A 99 -16.71 10.66 2.12
C ILE A 99 -18.19 10.37 2.45
N GLY A 100 -18.52 9.10 2.62
CA GLY A 100 -19.88 8.60 2.78
C GLY A 100 -20.54 8.08 1.49
N ASP A 101 -20.02 8.43 0.32
CA ASP A 101 -20.53 7.89 -0.95
C ASP A 101 -20.12 6.43 -1.13
N TYR A 102 -20.87 5.68 -1.92
CA TYR A 102 -20.51 4.31 -2.29
C TYR A 102 -19.69 4.30 -3.59
N TYR A 103 -18.53 3.66 -3.56
CA TYR A 103 -17.63 3.44 -4.70
C TYR A 103 -17.66 1.95 -5.11
N GLY A 104 -17.83 1.64 -6.39
CA GLY A 104 -17.94 0.28 -6.91
C GLY A 104 -18.63 0.27 -8.27
N ASP A 105 -18.74 -0.88 -8.96
CA ASP A 105 -19.16 -0.98 -10.38
C ASP A 105 -20.49 -0.29 -10.78
N SER A 106 -21.30 0.16 -9.83
CA SER A 106 -22.46 1.04 -10.08
C SER A 106 -22.11 2.51 -10.34
N ALA A 107 -20.85 2.90 -10.11
CA ALA A 107 -20.25 4.21 -10.35
C ALA A 107 -19.74 4.42 -11.79
N GLY A 108 -19.73 3.35 -12.60
CA GLY A 108 -19.11 3.34 -13.93
C GLY A 108 -19.79 2.41 -14.94
N GLY A 109 -21.06 2.05 -14.73
CA GLY A 109 -21.85 1.26 -15.66
C GLY A 109 -22.27 2.05 -16.91
N GLY A 110 -21.32 2.37 -17.79
CA GLY A 110 -21.57 2.94 -19.10
C GLY A 110 -20.95 2.05 -20.18
N ARG A 111 -21.78 1.16 -20.74
CA ARG A 111 -21.49 0.48 -22.02
C ARG A 111 -21.18 1.55 -23.07
N PHE A 112 -20.02 1.46 -23.70
CA PHE A 112 -19.78 1.93 -25.06
C PHE A 112 -19.18 0.77 -25.86
#